data_AF-S4RXX5-F1
#
_entry.id   AF-S4RXX5-F1
#
_cell.length_a   1.000
_cell.length_b   1.000
_cell.length_c   1.000
_cell.angle_alpha   90.00
_cell.angle_beta   90.00
_cell.angle_gamma   90.00
#
_symmetry.space_group_name_H-M   'P 1'
#
loop_
_entity.id
_entity.type
_entity.pdbx_description
1 polymer ?
#
loop_
_entity_poly.entity_id
_entity_poly.type
_entity_poly.pdbx_seq_one_letter_code
_entity_poly.pdbx_strand_id
1 'polypeptide(L)'
;RVFEVTCVLPLEKDLHVGLYDYDLLSRDQNIGETVIDLENRYLSRHGACCGLPATYCVSGPTHWRDSRRPSQLLEDHARRHNLTGPLYQE
;
A
#
# COMPACT_ATOMS: atom_id res chain seq x y z
N ARG A 1 -12.73 1.04 6.86
CA ARG A 1 -12.29 -0.05 7.75
C ARG A 1 -11.10 -0.71 7.05
N VAL A 2 -9.92 -0.72 7.66
CA VAL A 2 -8.74 -1.41 7.10
C VAL A 2 -8.73 -2.81 7.70
N PHE A 3 -8.52 -3.81 6.85
CA PHE A 3 -8.39 -5.21 7.28
C PHE A 3 -6.92 -5.58 7.14
N GLU A 4 -6.33 -6.07 8.22
CA GLU A 4 -4.98 -6.63 8.23
C GLU A 4 -5.07 -8.14 8.36
N VAL A 5 -4.40 -8.86 7.47
CA VAL A 5 -4.44 -10.32 7.39
C VAL A 5 -3.03 -10.81 7.13
N THR A 6 -2.60 -11.82 7.89
CA THR A 6 -1.33 -12.52 7.60
C THR A 6 -1.53 -13.42 6.40
N CYS A 7 -0.67 -13.27 5.38
CA CYS A 7 -0.70 -14.12 4.19
C CYS A 7 0.71 -14.53 3.79
N VAL A 8 0.79 -15.63 3.04
CA VAL A 8 1.98 -16.03 2.29
C VAL A 8 1.85 -15.50 0.87
N LEU A 9 2.97 -15.11 0.25
CA LEU A 9 2.95 -14.74 -1.16
C LEU A 9 2.54 -15.97 -1.99
N PRO A 10 1.44 -15.91 -2.76
CA PRO A 10 0.99 -17.04 -3.55
C PRO A 10 1.96 -17.37 -4.69
N LEU A 11 1.98 -18.63 -5.12
CA LEU A 11 2.76 -19.06 -6.30
C LEU A 11 2.25 -18.38 -7.57
N GLU A 12 0.92 -18.24 -7.69
CA GLU A 12 0.28 -17.38 -8.69
C GLU A 12 0.30 -15.94 -8.18
N LYS A 13 1.23 -15.17 -8.73
CA LYS A 13 1.55 -13.81 -8.26
C LYS A 13 0.69 -12.71 -8.88
N ASP A 14 -0.12 -13.03 -9.89
CA ASP A 14 -0.92 -12.05 -10.62
C ASP A 14 -2.27 -11.84 -9.91
N LEU A 15 -2.41 -10.72 -9.23
CA LEU A 15 -3.67 -10.31 -8.60
C LEU A 15 -4.53 -9.56 -9.62
N HIS A 16 -5.61 -10.20 -10.06
CA HIS A 16 -6.62 -9.59 -10.92
C HIS A 16 -7.61 -8.77 -10.08
N VAL A 17 -7.74 -7.48 -10.40
CA VAL A 17 -8.69 -6.57 -9.76
C VAL A 17 -9.63 -6.04 -10.83
N GLY A 18 -10.92 -6.35 -10.70
CA GLY A 18 -11.98 -5.82 -11.55
C GLY A 18 -12.88 -4.85 -10.80
N LEU A 19 -13.27 -3.76 -11.46
CA LEU A 19 -14.29 -2.84 -10.99
C LEU A 19 -15.57 -3.09 -11.78
N TYR A 20 -16.65 -3.35 -11.06
CA TYR A 20 -17.96 -3.61 -11.64
C TYR A 20 -18.96 -2.57 -11.17
N ASP A 21 -19.86 -2.17 -12.07
CA ASP A 21 -21.06 -1.44 -11.70
C ASP A 21 -22.01 -2.39 -10.96
N TYR A 22 -22.54 -1.95 -9.82
CA TYR A 22 -23.41 -2.77 -8.99
C TYR A 22 -24.86 -2.38 -9.22
N ASP A 23 -25.57 -3.20 -10.00
CA ASP A 23 -26.97 -3.01 -10.30
C ASP A 23 -27.85 -4.01 -9.53
N LEU A 24 -29.00 -3.56 -9.02
CA LEU A 24 -29.91 -4.43 -8.27
C LEU A 24 -30.67 -5.45 -9.14
N LEU A 25 -30.78 -5.19 -10.45
CA LEU A 25 -31.65 -5.94 -11.36
C LEU A 25 -30.96 -6.37 -12.68
N SER A 26 -29.92 -5.65 -13.12
CA SER A 26 -29.10 -6.00 -14.28
C SER A 26 -27.89 -6.82 -13.88
N ARG A 27 -27.22 -7.41 -14.88
CA ARG A 27 -25.92 -8.07 -14.69
C ARG A 27 -24.85 -7.00 -14.50
N ASP A 28 -24.09 -7.10 -13.41
CA ASP A 28 -22.99 -6.20 -13.10
C ASP A 28 -22.03 -6.07 -14.30
N GLN A 29 -21.91 -4.85 -14.83
CA GLN A 29 -21.07 -4.54 -15.98
C GLN A 29 -19.65 -4.24 -15.50
N ASN A 30 -18.63 -4.82 -16.15
CA ASN A 30 -17.25 -4.44 -15.89
C ASN A 30 -16.98 -3.02 -16.40
N ILE A 31 -16.57 -2.12 -15.50
CA ILE A 31 -16.17 -0.75 -15.79
C ILE A 31 -14.70 -0.71 -16.22
N GLY A 32 -13.87 -1.54 -15.59
CA GLY A 32 -12.47 -1.73 -15.93
C GLY A 32 -11.79 -2.78 -15.07
N GLU A 33 -10.60 -3.20 -15.49
CA GLU A 33 -9.80 -4.20 -14.79
C GLU A 33 -8.31 -3.86 -14.83
N THR A 34 -7.56 -4.44 -13.90
CA THR A 34 -6.11 -4.34 -13.86
C THR A 34 -5.51 -5.61 -13.25
N VAL A 35 -4.23 -5.85 -13.54
CA VAL A 35 -3.45 -6.97 -13.01
C VAL A 35 -2.25 -6.42 -12.25
N ILE A 36 -2.08 -6.88 -11.01
CA ILE A 36 -1.01 -6.46 -10.11
C ILE A 36 -0.08 -7.66 -9.89
N ASP A 37 1.17 -7.53 -10.33
CA ASP A 37 2.23 -8.49 -9.97
C ASP A 37 2.62 -8.28 -8.49
N LEU A 38 2.19 -9.20 -7.64
CA LEU A 38 2.41 -9.16 -6.19
C LEU A 38 3.88 -9.31 -5.81
N GLU A 39 4.65 -10.09 -6.56
CA GLU A 39 6.07 -10.32 -6.32
C GLU A 39 6.86 -9.05 -6.62
N ASN A 40 6.64 -8.47 -7.80
CA ASN A 40 7.26 -7.20 -8.17
C ASN A 40 6.87 -6.11 -7.17
N ARG A 41 5.61 -6.10 -6.70
CA ARG A 41 5.15 -5.10 -5.74
C ARG A 41 5.74 -5.27 -4.34
N TYR A 42 6.00 -6.51 -3.92
CA TYR A 42 6.62 -6.81 -2.63
C TYR A 42 8.14 -6.57 -2.65
N LEU A 43 8.82 -6.96 -3.72
CA LEU A 43 10.29 -6.93 -3.85
C LEU A 43 10.83 -5.64 -4.49
N SER A 44 9.96 -4.75 -4.99
CA SER A 44 10.39 -3.48 -5.59
C SER A 44 11.20 -2.64 -4.60
N ARG A 45 12.34 -2.14 -5.10
CA ARG A 45 13.22 -1.21 -4.38
C ARG A 45 12.52 0.11 -3.99
N HIS A 46 11.57 0.54 -4.83
CA HIS A 46 10.83 1.79 -4.65
C HIS A 46 9.64 1.63 -3.68
N GLY A 47 9.36 0.41 -3.23
CA GLY A 47 8.21 0.10 -2.40
C GLY A 47 6.87 0.32 -3.11
N ALA A 48 5.81 0.14 -2.33
CA ALA A 48 4.42 0.26 -2.74
C ALA A 48 3.93 1.72 -2.92
N CYS A 49 4.68 2.69 -2.43
CA CYS A 49 4.22 4.05 -2.22
C CYS A 49 5.11 5.02 -3.01
N CYS A 50 4.56 6.17 -3.38
CA CYS A 50 5.24 7.23 -4.15
C CYS A 50 6.34 7.99 -3.35
N GLY A 51 6.97 7.33 -2.37
CA GLY A 51 7.86 7.94 -1.38
C GLY A 51 7.19 8.24 -0.03
N LEU A 52 7.99 8.76 0.90
CA LEU A 52 7.54 9.20 2.23
C LEU A 52 7.03 10.65 2.15
N PRO A 53 5.76 10.93 2.47
CA PRO A 53 5.28 12.30 2.51
C PRO A 53 5.85 13.05 3.72
N ALA A 54 6.03 14.36 3.58
CA ALA A 54 6.50 15.23 4.66
C ALA A 54 5.50 15.36 5.82
N THR A 55 4.20 15.23 5.52
CA THR A 55 3.11 15.32 6.50
C THR A 55 2.07 14.24 6.27
N TYR A 56 1.31 13.90 7.32
CA TYR A 56 0.23 12.92 7.26
C TYR A 56 -0.91 13.31 8.21
N CYS A 57 -2.13 12.91 7.86
CA CYS A 57 -3.29 13.11 8.73
C CYS A 57 -3.43 11.90 9.68
N VAL A 58 -3.64 12.16 10.96
CA VAL A 58 -3.94 11.12 11.97
C VAL A 58 -5.43 10.76 12.02
N SER A 59 -6.29 11.59 11.43
CA SER A 59 -7.75 11.45 11.46
C SER A 59 -8.40 12.04 10.21
N GLY A 60 -9.70 11.76 10.03
CA GLY A 60 -10.50 12.28 8.92
C GLY A 60 -10.43 11.43 7.63
N PRO A 61 -11.08 11.89 6.55
CA PRO A 61 -11.17 11.12 5.29
C PRO A 61 -9.81 10.82 4.64
N THR A 62 -8.83 11.70 4.90
CA THR A 62 -7.46 11.63 4.39
C THR A 62 -6.47 11.07 5.43
N HIS A 63 -6.95 10.43 6.50
CA HIS A 63 -6.07 9.79 7.47
C HIS A 63 -5.10 8.81 6.80
N TRP A 64 -3.92 8.70 7.40
CA TRP A 64 -2.88 7.78 7.00
C TRP A 64 -3.36 6.33 6.99
N ARG A 65 -3.06 5.60 5.90
CA ARG A 65 -3.61 4.26 5.64
C ARG A 65 -2.56 3.15 5.63
N ASP A 66 -1.27 3.48 5.64
CA ASP A 66 -0.21 2.47 5.74
C ASP A 66 -0.21 1.87 7.16
N SER A 67 0.04 0.56 7.28
CA SER A 67 0.09 -0.11 8.58
C SER A 67 1.25 0.38 9.45
N ARG A 68 2.29 0.97 8.84
CA ARG A 68 3.41 1.59 9.55
C ARG A 68 3.26 3.09 9.59
N ARG A 69 3.67 3.72 10.69
CA ARG A 69 3.76 5.18 10.80
C ARG A 69 4.84 5.73 9.87
N PRO A 70 4.73 6.99 9.41
CA PRO A 70 5.77 7.63 8.60
C PRO A 70 7.16 7.62 9.25
N SER A 71 7.25 7.73 10.58
CA SER A 71 8.53 7.62 11.30
C SER A 71 9.18 6.24 11.13
N GLN A 72 8.41 5.16 11.21
CA GLN A 72 8.89 3.78 11.03
C GLN A 72 9.33 3.54 9.58
N LEU A 73 8.55 4.06 8.62
CA LEU A 73 8.92 4.03 7.20
C LEU A 73 10.25 4.74 6.94
N LEU A 74 10.48 5.89 7.59
CA LEU A 74 11.71 6.68 7.46
C LEU A 74 12.92 5.94 8.06
N GLU A 75 12.77 5.30 9.22
CA GLU A 75 13.80 4.43 9.80
C GLU A 75 14.15 3.26 8.89
N ASP A 76 13.13 2.57 8.35
CA ASP A 76 13.33 1.46 7.40
C ASP A 76 14.03 1.91 6.11
N HIS A 77 13.75 3.13 5.65
CA HIS A 77 14.44 3.72 4.52
C HIS A 77 15.91 4.01 4.84
N ALA A 78 16.19 4.69 5.96
CA ALA A 78 17.57 4.98 6.37
C ALA A 78 18.39 3.68 6.51
N ARG A 79 17.83 2.66 7.16
CA ARG A 79 18.46 1.34 7.33
C ARG A 79 18.79 0.67 6.00
N ARG A 80 17.84 0.62 5.06
CA ARG A 80 18.03 -0.03 3.74
C ARG A 80 19.10 0.65 2.89
N HIS A 81 19.33 1.94 3.10
CA HIS A 81 20.29 2.74 2.34
C HIS A 81 21.59 3.02 3.11
N ASN A 82 21.83 2.37 4.26
CA ASN A 82 22.98 2.62 5.13
C ASN A 82 23.17 4.11 5.47
N LEU A 83 22.06 4.83 5.65
CA LEU A 83 22.05 6.22 6.09
C LEU A 83 21.96 6.28 7.62
N THR A 84 22.42 7.39 8.20
CA THR A 84 22.14 7.70 9.61
C THR A 84 20.63 7.74 9.83
N GLY A 85 20.18 7.16 10.95
CA GLY A 85 18.77 7.16 11.32
C GLY A 85 18.21 8.58 11.49
N PRO A 86 16.88 8.75 11.36
CA PRO A 86 16.24 10.04 11.56
C PRO A 86 16.45 10.57 12.98
N LEU A 87 16.70 11.88 13.08
CA LEU A 87 16.70 12.61 14.35
C LEU A 87 15.31 13.12 14.61
N TYR A 88 14.73 12.74 15.75
CA TYR A 88 13.44 13.22 16.20
C TYR A 88 13.64 14.41 17.13
N GLN A 89 13.00 15.53 16.83
CA GLN A 89 12.83 16.63 17.78
C GLN A 89 11.57 16.35 18.59
N GLU A 90 11.63 16.55 19.90
CA GLU A 90 10.48 16.49 20.81
C GLU A 90 9.48 17.62 20.55
#